data_AF-A0A842TM17-F1
#
_entry.id   AF-A0A842TM17-F1
#
_cell.length_a   1.000
_cell.length_b   1.000
_cell.length_c   1.000
_cell.angle_alpha   90.00
_cell.angle_beta   90.00
_cell.angle_gamma   90.00
#
_symmetry.space_group_name_H-M   'P 1'
#
loop_
_entity.id
_entity.type
_entity.pdbx_description
1 polymer ?
#
loop_
_entity_poly.entity_id
_entity_poly.type
_entity_poly.pdbx_seq_one_letter_code
_entity_poly.pdbx_strand_id
1 'polypeptide(L)'
;MDLPENIIFDGISLLVIIIDIILTYIIAVKSYNMYKMKKSYQTKLFSIASYLTATAMIFLITEKIFFLLSDTPNDLFANIGMWVISPIAISISGIAIMVIVAFASNMAFPKRYKTLTIIAAVFICIYIGFHIFDPYKYVGGDEIIFDPWPMIGVSVTQWIIFGVLMPIIIFPVFLFFYYAIKIRSKSQIRFKRSVLMGLAGIFLALGYLFELVGLPPYISAITRSFFLVSGILFYWALFKLKED
;
A
#
# COMPACT_ATOMS: atom_id res chain seq x y z
N MET A 1 11.06 36.39 -7.13
CA MET A 1 11.12 35.60 -5.89
C MET A 1 10.53 34.26 -6.29
N ASP A 2 11.38 33.39 -6.81
CA ASP A 2 10.95 32.08 -7.28
C ASP A 2 10.65 31.25 -6.03
N LEU A 3 9.40 30.84 -5.86
CA LEU A 3 9.07 29.81 -4.89
C LEU A 3 9.93 28.59 -5.27
N PRO A 4 10.70 28.00 -4.34
CA PRO A 4 11.46 26.80 -4.64
C PRO A 4 10.51 25.78 -5.26
N GLU A 5 10.81 25.29 -6.46
CA GLU A 5 9.92 24.39 -7.21
C GLU A 5 9.44 23.21 -6.35
N ASN A 6 10.28 22.78 -5.41
CA ASN A 6 9.98 21.75 -4.39
C ASN A 6 8.68 22.04 -3.61
N ILE A 7 8.40 23.27 -3.19
CA ILE A 7 7.21 23.61 -2.39
C ILE A 7 5.90 23.34 -3.16
N ILE A 8 5.90 23.63 -4.46
CA ILE A 8 4.71 23.41 -5.31
C ILE A 8 4.48 21.91 -5.50
N PHE A 9 5.53 21.15 -5.79
CA PHE A 9 5.43 19.70 -5.98
C PHE A 9 5.07 18.97 -4.68
N ASP A 10 5.61 19.41 -3.54
CA ASP A 10 5.26 18.88 -2.22
C ASP A 10 3.79 19.16 -1.88
N GLY A 11 3.29 20.37 -2.19
CA GLY A 11 1.88 20.71 -2.02
C GLY A 11 0.94 19.87 -2.89
N ILE A 12 1.28 19.64 -4.15
CA ILE A 12 0.50 18.75 -5.04
C ILE A 12 0.53 17.31 -4.53
N SER A 13 1.70 16.83 -4.11
CA SER A 13 1.89 15.49 -3.55
C SER A 13 1.02 15.26 -2.32
N LEU A 14 1.02 16.21 -1.38
CA LEU A 14 0.17 16.19 -0.19
C LEU A 14 -1.32 16.20 -0.55
N LEU A 15 -1.72 17.04 -1.49
CA LEU A 15 -3.11 17.12 -1.95
C LEU A 15 -3.58 15.79 -2.56
N VAL A 16 -2.75 15.13 -3.38
CA VAL A 16 -3.06 13.82 -3.95
C VAL A 16 -3.25 12.77 -2.85
N ILE A 17 -2.38 12.73 -1.84
CA ILE A 17 -2.54 11.78 -0.72
C ILE A 17 -3.82 12.09 0.07
N ILE A 18 -4.14 13.36 0.33
CA ILE A 18 -5.37 13.74 1.04
C ILE A 18 -6.61 13.25 0.27
N ILE A 19 -6.66 13.47 -1.05
CA ILE A 19 -7.76 12.97 -1.89
C ILE A 19 -7.85 11.45 -1.81
N ASP A 20 -6.71 10.77 -1.85
CA ASP A 20 -6.66 9.32 -1.82
C ASP A 20 -7.08 8.73 -0.46
N ILE A 21 -6.71 9.37 0.65
CA ILE A 21 -7.21 9.06 1.99
C ILE A 21 -8.74 9.16 2.02
N ILE A 22 -9.29 10.27 1.51
CA ILE A 22 -10.75 10.50 1.47
C ILE A 22 -11.43 9.43 0.62
N LEU A 23 -10.93 9.17 -0.58
CA LEU A 23 -11.48 8.17 -1.49
C LEU A 23 -11.44 6.77 -0.88
N THR A 24 -10.30 6.39 -0.32
CA THR A 24 -10.10 5.09 0.33
C THR A 24 -11.01 4.93 1.55
N TYR A 25 -11.23 5.99 2.32
CA TYR A 25 -12.17 6.00 3.44
C TYR A 25 -13.62 5.85 2.97
N ILE A 26 -14.04 6.55 1.90
CA ILE A 26 -15.36 6.39 1.28
C ILE A 26 -15.59 4.94 0.84
N ILE A 27 -14.58 4.35 0.20
CA ILE A 27 -14.60 2.94 -0.22
C ILE A 27 -14.74 2.01 0.99
N ALA A 28 -14.01 2.26 2.07
CA ALA A 28 -14.06 1.48 3.31
C ALA A 28 -15.46 1.51 3.93
N VAL A 29 -16.04 2.69 4.10
CA VAL A 29 -17.39 2.89 4.67
C VAL A 29 -18.46 2.24 3.80
N LYS A 30 -18.41 2.46 2.48
CA LYS A 30 -19.39 1.89 1.55
C LYS A 30 -19.32 0.36 1.53
N SER A 31 -18.11 -0.20 1.54
CA SER A 31 -17.89 -1.64 1.66
C SER A 31 -18.45 -2.17 2.98
N TYR A 32 -18.21 -1.48 4.09
CA TYR A 32 -18.71 -1.88 5.41
C TYR A 32 -20.23 -1.91 5.47
N ASN A 33 -20.89 -0.89 4.93
CA ASN A 33 -22.36 -0.83 4.86
C ASN A 33 -22.92 -1.95 3.99
N MET A 34 -22.29 -2.25 2.85
CA MET A 34 -22.66 -3.40 2.03
C MET A 34 -22.44 -4.74 2.75
N TYR A 35 -21.38 -4.86 3.55
CA TYR A 35 -21.17 -6.02 4.41
C TYR A 35 -22.26 -6.15 5.47
N LYS A 36 -22.68 -5.05 6.12
CA LYS A 36 -23.78 -5.09 7.09
C LYS A 36 -25.06 -5.65 6.48
N MET A 37 -25.36 -5.29 5.23
CA MET A 37 -26.53 -5.76 4.49
C MET A 37 -26.39 -7.21 3.98
N LYS A 38 -25.29 -7.53 3.30
CA LYS A 38 -25.14 -8.80 2.56
C LYS A 38 -24.38 -9.89 3.33
N LYS A 39 -23.75 -9.54 4.46
CA LYS A 39 -22.90 -10.39 5.31
C LYS A 39 -21.78 -11.14 4.55
N SER A 40 -21.35 -10.61 3.41
CA SER A 40 -20.28 -11.21 2.61
C SER A 40 -18.90 -11.00 3.26
N TYR A 41 -18.23 -12.10 3.59
CA TYR A 41 -16.88 -12.07 4.17
C TYR A 41 -15.86 -11.33 3.29
N GLN A 42 -15.97 -11.46 1.97
CA GLN A 42 -15.08 -10.79 1.01
C GLN A 42 -15.21 -9.26 1.10
N THR A 43 -16.45 -8.76 1.21
CA THR A 43 -16.71 -7.32 1.36
C THR A 43 -16.21 -6.79 2.70
N LYS A 44 -16.22 -7.62 3.75
CA LYS A 44 -15.61 -7.28 5.05
C LYS A 44 -14.09 -7.14 4.93
N LEU A 45 -13.41 -8.12 4.30
CA LEU A 45 -11.96 -8.07 4.10
C LEU A 45 -11.57 -6.81 3.32
N PHE A 46 -12.27 -6.52 2.23
CA PHE A 46 -11.97 -5.33 1.43
C PHE A 46 -12.19 -4.02 2.21
N SER A 47 -13.28 -3.94 3.00
CA SER A 47 -13.53 -2.78 3.89
C SER A 47 -12.39 -2.55 4.88
N ILE A 48 -11.90 -3.63 5.52
CA ILE A 48 -10.79 -3.57 6.47
C ILE A 48 -9.50 -3.15 5.76
N ALA A 49 -9.20 -3.74 4.60
CA ALA A 49 -8.02 -3.37 3.81
C ALA A 49 -8.03 -1.87 3.47
N SER A 50 -9.15 -1.35 2.93
CA SER A 50 -9.26 0.07 2.61
C SER A 50 -9.11 0.95 3.86
N TYR A 51 -9.74 0.59 4.98
CA TYR A 51 -9.58 1.36 6.22
C TYR A 51 -8.12 1.41 6.67
N LEU A 52 -7.42 0.27 6.68
CA LEU A 52 -6.01 0.18 7.05
C LEU A 52 -5.11 0.95 6.08
N THR A 53 -5.35 0.88 4.77
CA THR A 53 -4.59 1.67 3.78
C THR A 53 -4.74 3.17 4.03
N ALA A 54 -5.97 3.66 4.25
CA ALA A 54 -6.20 5.06 4.58
C ALA A 54 -5.49 5.47 5.88
N THR A 55 -5.56 4.64 6.92
CA THR A 55 -4.85 4.88 8.18
C THR A 55 -3.33 4.91 7.97
N ALA A 56 -2.76 3.96 7.22
CA ALA A 56 -1.33 3.94 6.92
C ALA A 56 -0.88 5.21 6.19
N MET A 57 -1.65 5.70 5.22
CA MET A 57 -1.35 6.95 4.51
C MET A 57 -1.36 8.17 5.43
N ILE A 58 -2.25 8.22 6.42
CA ILE A 58 -2.23 9.27 7.45
C ILE A 58 -0.91 9.22 8.24
N PHE A 59 -0.46 8.03 8.64
CA PHE A 59 0.81 7.89 9.34
C PHE A 59 2.02 8.22 8.45
N LEU A 60 1.99 7.90 7.14
CA LEU A 60 3.04 8.32 6.19
C LEU A 60 3.09 9.85 6.01
N ILE A 61 1.94 10.53 5.92
CA ILE A 61 1.92 12.01 5.92
C ILE A 61 2.48 12.53 7.24
N THR A 62 2.05 11.94 8.36
CA THR A 62 2.53 12.36 9.69
C THR A 62 4.04 12.22 9.77
N GLU A 63 4.61 11.09 9.33
CA GLU A 63 6.05 10.85 9.26
C GLU A 63 6.76 11.96 8.46
N LYS A 64 6.26 12.26 7.25
CA LYS A 64 6.81 13.35 6.43
C LYS A 64 6.74 14.71 7.12
N ILE A 65 5.66 15.02 7.83
CA ILE A 65 5.58 16.26 8.62
C ILE A 65 6.64 16.27 9.72
N PHE A 66 6.86 15.17 10.42
CA PHE A 66 7.91 15.06 11.44
C PHE A 66 9.32 15.26 10.85
N PHE A 67 9.59 14.73 9.65
CA PHE A 67 10.86 14.96 8.96
C PHE A 67 11.01 16.41 8.46
N LEU A 68 9.95 17.02 7.93
CA LEU A 68 9.97 18.43 7.51
C LEU A 68 10.12 19.42 8.67
N LEU A 69 9.68 19.03 9.87
CA LEU A 69 9.88 19.81 11.11
C LEU A 69 11.24 19.55 11.76
N SER A 70 12.04 18.63 11.23
CA SER A 70 13.38 18.36 11.73
C SER A 70 14.38 19.34 11.12
N ASP A 71 15.11 20.04 11.97
CA ASP A 71 16.21 20.93 11.57
C ASP A 71 17.49 20.12 11.31
N THR A 72 17.61 18.94 11.92
CA THR A 72 18.73 18.02 11.71
C THR A 72 18.29 16.55 11.70
N PRO A 73 19.00 15.65 10.97
CA PRO A 73 18.66 14.23 10.87
C PRO A 73 18.57 13.45 12.18
N ASN A 74 19.13 13.98 13.27
CA ASN A 74 19.22 13.32 14.57
C ASN A 74 18.42 14.03 15.67
N ASP A 75 17.61 15.04 15.33
CA ASP A 75 16.81 15.73 16.34
C ASP A 75 15.63 14.89 16.84
N LEU A 76 14.90 15.43 17.82
CA LEU A 76 13.76 14.76 18.43
C LEU A 76 12.67 14.45 17.40
N PHE A 77 12.39 15.34 16.44
CA PHE A 77 11.33 15.17 15.46
C PHE A 77 11.69 14.09 14.43
N ALA A 78 12.93 14.09 13.93
CA ALA A 78 13.45 13.05 13.07
C ALA A 78 13.40 11.66 13.73
N ASN A 79 13.79 11.59 15.01
CA ASN A 79 13.73 10.34 15.78
C ASN A 79 12.30 9.85 16.03
N ILE A 80 11.36 10.74 16.34
CA ILE A 80 9.94 10.36 16.49
C ILE A 80 9.38 9.85 15.15
N GLY A 81 9.65 10.55 14.06
CA GLY A 81 9.28 10.13 12.71
C GLY A 81 9.79 8.72 12.40
N MET A 82 11.09 8.49 12.58
CA MET A 82 11.75 7.23 12.19
C MET A 82 11.48 6.04 13.13
N TRP A 83 11.40 6.26 14.44
CA TRP A 83 11.30 5.19 15.44
C TRP A 83 9.91 4.96 16.01
N VAL A 84 8.97 5.89 15.80
CA VAL A 84 7.59 5.76 16.32
C VAL A 84 6.59 5.77 15.18
N ILE A 85 6.60 6.79 14.34
CA ILE A 85 5.59 6.97 13.29
C ILE A 85 5.81 5.96 12.15
N SER A 86 7.05 5.82 11.68
CA SER A 86 7.40 4.89 10.59
C SER A 86 7.07 3.43 10.92
N PRO A 87 7.43 2.87 12.10
CA PRO A 87 7.08 1.50 12.46
C PRO A 87 5.57 1.25 12.50
N ILE A 88 4.78 2.25 12.92
CA ILE A 88 3.31 2.16 12.89
C ILE A 88 2.82 2.17 11.45
N ALA A 89 3.29 3.12 10.63
CA ALA A 89 2.91 3.24 9.22
C ALA A 89 3.17 1.95 8.44
N ILE A 90 4.37 1.38 8.60
CA ILE A 90 4.77 0.18 7.87
C ILE A 90 4.04 -1.07 8.37
N SER A 91 3.78 -1.16 9.68
CA SER A 91 3.01 -2.27 10.25
C SER A 91 1.57 -2.27 9.76
N ILE A 92 0.90 -1.11 9.77
CA ILE A 92 -0.48 -0.98 9.27
C ILE A 92 -0.53 -1.28 7.76
N SER A 93 0.45 -0.79 6.99
CA SER A 93 0.57 -1.08 5.56
C SER A 93 0.73 -2.58 5.30
N GLY A 94 1.60 -3.25 6.06
CA GLY A 94 1.78 -4.70 5.96
C GLY A 94 0.51 -5.49 6.25
N ILE A 95 -0.26 -5.09 7.28
CA ILE A 95 -1.56 -5.71 7.56
C ILE A 95 -2.55 -5.45 6.42
N ALA A 96 -2.58 -4.23 5.85
CA ALA A 96 -3.44 -3.92 4.71
C ALA A 96 -3.13 -4.82 3.51
N ILE A 97 -1.85 -4.97 3.15
CA ILE A 97 -1.40 -5.86 2.06
C ILE A 97 -1.79 -7.31 2.36
N MET A 98 -1.60 -7.79 3.58
CA MET A 98 -2.00 -9.14 3.99
C MET A 98 -3.52 -9.35 3.81
N VAL A 99 -4.34 -8.37 4.16
CA VAL A 99 -5.80 -8.45 3.98
C VAL A 99 -6.20 -8.44 2.50
N ILE A 100 -5.49 -7.70 1.65
CA ILE A 100 -5.68 -7.71 0.19
C ILE A 100 -5.30 -9.08 -0.39
N VAL A 101 -4.19 -9.67 0.04
CA VAL A 101 -3.79 -11.04 -0.33
C VAL A 101 -4.85 -12.04 0.11
N ALA A 102 -5.39 -11.91 1.33
CA ALA A 102 -6.46 -12.77 1.82
C ALA A 102 -7.73 -12.64 0.96
N PHE A 103 -8.10 -11.42 0.59
CA PHE A 103 -9.23 -11.14 -0.28
C PHE A 103 -9.04 -11.78 -1.67
N ALA A 104 -7.93 -11.50 -2.34
CA ALA A 104 -7.63 -12.03 -3.68
C ALA A 104 -7.51 -13.57 -3.67
N SER A 105 -6.85 -14.13 -2.65
CA SER A 105 -6.69 -15.58 -2.50
C SER A 105 -8.03 -16.27 -2.21
N ASN A 106 -8.92 -15.64 -1.45
CA ASN A 106 -10.25 -16.19 -1.19
C ASN A 106 -11.13 -16.15 -2.45
N MET A 107 -10.92 -15.21 -3.36
CA MET A 107 -11.60 -15.21 -4.66
C MET A 107 -11.05 -16.31 -5.59
N ALA A 108 -9.73 -16.41 -5.73
CA ALA A 108 -9.09 -17.35 -6.66
C ALA A 108 -9.11 -18.82 -6.16
N PHE A 109 -8.75 -19.02 -4.88
CA PHE A 109 -8.53 -20.31 -4.23
C PHE A 109 -9.18 -20.39 -2.83
N PRO A 110 -10.52 -20.45 -2.72
CA PRO A 110 -11.24 -20.43 -1.43
C PRO A 110 -10.84 -21.55 -0.44
N LYS A 111 -10.31 -22.69 -0.93
CA LYS A 111 -9.86 -23.79 -0.06
C LYS A 111 -8.45 -23.59 0.51
N ARG A 112 -7.63 -22.72 -0.11
CA ARG A 112 -6.20 -22.52 0.23
C ARG A 112 -5.89 -21.09 0.69
N TYR A 113 -6.87 -20.19 0.70
CA TYR A 113 -6.62 -18.77 1.00
C TYR A 113 -5.95 -18.55 2.36
N LYS A 114 -6.33 -19.33 3.40
CA LYS A 114 -5.72 -19.23 4.73
C LYS A 114 -4.21 -19.49 4.66
N THR A 115 -3.81 -20.59 4.02
CA THR A 115 -2.40 -20.96 3.85
C THR A 115 -1.64 -19.89 3.06
N LEU A 116 -2.19 -19.40 1.95
CA LEU A 116 -1.57 -18.35 1.15
C LEU A 116 -1.43 -17.03 1.92
N THR A 117 -2.43 -16.68 2.73
CA THR A 117 -2.40 -15.49 3.59
C THR A 117 -1.34 -15.62 4.68
N ILE A 118 -1.21 -16.79 5.31
CA ILE A 118 -0.18 -17.06 6.34
C ILE A 118 1.22 -16.95 5.73
N ILE A 119 1.44 -17.53 4.55
CA ILE A 119 2.73 -17.43 3.86
C ILE A 119 3.07 -15.95 3.59
N ALA A 120 2.12 -15.17 3.06
CA ALA A 120 2.32 -13.74 2.85
C ALA A 120 2.58 -12.99 4.18
N ALA A 121 1.85 -13.33 5.24
CA ALA A 121 2.02 -12.72 6.56
C ALA A 121 3.43 -12.96 7.12
N VAL A 122 3.96 -14.19 7.02
CA VAL A 122 5.31 -14.52 7.48
C VAL A 122 6.35 -13.62 6.81
N PHE A 123 6.27 -13.50 5.48
CA PHE A 123 7.20 -12.67 4.73
C PHE A 123 7.03 -11.17 4.99
N ILE A 124 5.80 -10.69 5.16
CA ILE A 124 5.52 -9.30 5.57
C ILE A 124 6.11 -9.03 6.97
N CYS A 125 5.97 -9.96 7.91
CA CYS A 125 6.56 -9.85 9.24
C CYS A 125 8.09 -9.82 9.20
N ILE A 126 8.71 -10.62 8.34
CA ILE A 126 10.16 -10.57 8.12
C ILE A 126 10.55 -9.17 7.65
N TYR A 127 9.89 -8.65 6.60
CA TYR A 127 10.16 -7.31 6.10
C TYR A 127 9.98 -6.22 7.17
N ILE A 128 8.85 -6.21 7.90
CA ILE A 128 8.61 -5.25 8.98
C ILE A 128 9.70 -5.35 10.05
N GLY A 129 10.10 -6.56 10.42
CA GLY A 129 11.18 -6.78 11.38
C GLY A 129 12.48 -6.12 10.94
N PHE A 130 12.91 -6.35 9.70
CA PHE A 130 14.11 -5.70 9.17
C PHE A 130 13.95 -4.18 9.08
N HIS A 131 12.82 -3.66 8.60
CA HIS A 131 12.59 -2.21 8.54
C HIS A 131 12.61 -1.54 9.93
N ILE A 132 12.08 -2.19 10.95
CA ILE A 132 12.03 -1.64 12.31
C ILE A 132 13.40 -1.73 12.98
N PHE A 133 14.08 -2.87 12.85
CA PHE A 133 15.29 -3.19 13.61
C PHE A 133 16.60 -3.03 12.83
N ASP A 134 16.59 -2.56 11.58
CA ASP A 134 17.82 -2.26 10.84
C ASP A 134 18.64 -1.19 11.59
N PRO A 135 19.85 -1.51 12.07
CA PRO A 135 20.67 -0.56 12.80
C PRO A 135 21.36 0.46 11.89
N TYR A 136 21.32 0.26 10.57
CA TYR A 136 21.93 1.13 9.55
C TYR A 136 20.90 1.99 8.83
N LYS A 137 19.68 2.11 9.36
CA LYS A 137 18.71 3.08 8.86
C LYS A 137 18.93 4.46 9.46
N TYR A 138 18.75 5.49 8.65
CA TYR A 138 18.86 6.89 9.07
C TYR A 138 17.91 7.78 8.24
N VAL A 139 17.70 9.01 8.68
CA VAL A 139 16.91 9.99 7.92
C VAL A 139 17.82 10.77 6.98
N GLY A 140 17.54 10.76 5.67
CA GLY A 140 18.27 11.54 4.68
C GLY A 140 17.32 12.15 3.65
N GLY A 141 17.36 13.48 3.52
CA GLY A 141 16.55 14.21 2.52
C GLY A 141 15.04 13.96 2.65
N ASP A 142 14.53 13.94 3.88
CA ASP A 142 13.13 13.69 4.25
C ASP A 142 12.62 12.25 4.03
N GLU A 143 13.53 11.29 3.87
CA GLU A 143 13.20 9.86 3.73
C GLU A 143 14.07 8.99 4.63
N ILE A 144 13.61 7.76 4.89
CA ILE A 144 14.40 6.75 5.59
C ILE A 144 15.27 6.02 4.58
N ILE A 145 16.58 6.09 4.78
CA ILE A 145 17.59 5.42 3.96
C ILE A 145 18.15 4.23 4.73
N PHE A 146 18.46 3.15 4.02
CA PHE A 146 19.01 1.90 4.58
C PHE A 146 20.40 1.65 4.02
N ASP A 147 21.43 1.94 4.81
CA ASP A 147 22.82 1.78 4.39
C ASP A 147 23.26 0.31 4.29
N PRO A 148 24.31 0.02 3.49
CA PRO A 148 24.88 -1.33 3.42
C PRO A 148 25.40 -1.81 4.78
N TRP A 149 25.12 -3.07 5.09
CA TRP A 149 25.65 -3.71 6.31
C TRP A 149 27.16 -3.95 6.14
N PRO A 150 28.03 -3.46 7.05
CA PRO A 150 29.49 -3.52 6.91
C PRO A 150 30.04 -4.93 6.68
N MET A 151 29.40 -5.97 7.22
CA MET A 151 29.85 -7.36 7.10
C MET A 151 29.52 -8.01 5.76
N ILE A 152 28.50 -7.52 5.04
CA ILE A 152 27.96 -8.15 3.83
C ILE A 152 28.09 -7.22 2.61
N GLY A 153 28.34 -5.93 2.83
CA GLY A 153 28.52 -4.93 1.77
C GLY A 153 27.24 -4.63 0.98
N VAL A 154 26.07 -5.02 1.48
CA VAL A 154 24.77 -4.81 0.83
C VAL A 154 23.72 -4.32 1.82
N SER A 155 22.73 -3.56 1.34
CA SER A 155 21.57 -3.12 2.14
C SER A 155 20.57 -4.26 2.27
N VAL A 156 20.63 -4.99 3.39
CA VAL A 156 19.80 -6.19 3.62
C VAL A 156 18.31 -5.86 3.54
N THR A 157 17.89 -4.72 4.10
CA THR A 157 16.50 -4.27 4.05
C THR A 157 16.02 -3.99 2.63
N GLN A 158 16.85 -3.37 1.77
CA GLN A 158 16.51 -3.19 0.35
C GLN A 158 16.39 -4.53 -0.40
N TRP A 159 17.28 -5.49 -0.14
CA TRP A 159 17.18 -6.83 -0.73
C TRP A 159 15.88 -7.54 -0.34
N ILE A 160 15.40 -7.37 0.89
CA ILE A 160 14.13 -7.92 1.35
C ILE A 160 12.95 -7.22 0.66
N ILE A 161 13.03 -5.90 0.43
CA ILE A 161 12.01 -5.18 -0.34
C ILE A 161 11.83 -5.81 -1.73
N PHE A 162 12.92 -6.02 -2.47
CA PHE A 162 12.83 -6.57 -3.83
C PHE A 162 12.60 -8.08 -3.89
N GLY A 163 13.27 -8.85 -3.03
CA GLY A 163 13.26 -10.31 -3.06
C GLY A 163 12.04 -10.94 -2.39
N VAL A 164 11.41 -10.24 -1.45
CA VAL A 164 10.33 -10.78 -0.62
C VAL A 164 9.05 -9.95 -0.76
N LEU A 165 9.14 -8.64 -0.47
CA LEU A 165 7.96 -7.79 -0.38
C LEU A 165 7.32 -7.51 -1.76
N MET A 166 8.12 -7.21 -2.78
CA MET A 166 7.63 -6.97 -4.14
C MET A 166 6.83 -8.16 -4.70
N PRO A 167 7.31 -9.42 -4.66
CA PRO A 167 6.52 -10.58 -5.04
C PRO A 167 5.15 -10.65 -4.33
N ILE A 168 5.08 -10.29 -3.05
CA ILE A 168 3.84 -10.34 -2.27
C ILE A 168 2.88 -9.23 -2.65
N ILE A 169 3.40 -8.03 -2.89
CA ILE A 169 2.61 -6.88 -3.37
C ILE A 169 2.00 -7.18 -4.75
N ILE A 170 2.75 -7.84 -5.64
CA ILE A 170 2.29 -8.20 -6.99
C ILE A 170 1.38 -9.44 -6.96
N PHE A 171 1.50 -10.33 -5.98
CA PHE A 171 0.74 -11.59 -5.93
C PHE A 171 -0.79 -11.43 -6.08
N PRO A 172 -1.48 -10.48 -5.40
CA PRO A 172 -2.90 -10.20 -5.62
C PRO A 172 -3.27 -9.90 -7.07
N VAL A 173 -2.38 -9.22 -7.82
CA VAL A 173 -2.58 -8.89 -9.23
C VAL A 173 -2.77 -10.16 -10.05
N PHE A 174 -1.84 -11.11 -9.91
CA PHE A 174 -1.91 -12.40 -10.59
C PHE A 174 -3.19 -13.17 -10.21
N LEU A 175 -3.58 -13.13 -8.94
CA LEU A 175 -4.78 -13.80 -8.46
C LEU A 175 -6.06 -13.21 -9.06
N PHE A 176 -6.16 -11.88 -9.18
CA PHE A 176 -7.31 -11.22 -9.79
C PHE A 176 -7.44 -11.57 -11.28
N PHE A 177 -6.35 -11.50 -12.04
CA PHE A 177 -6.37 -11.88 -13.46
C PHE A 177 -6.62 -13.38 -13.67
N TYR A 178 -6.01 -14.23 -12.85
CA TYR A 178 -6.30 -15.66 -12.86
C TYR A 178 -7.78 -15.92 -12.60
N TYR A 179 -8.36 -15.28 -11.58
CA TYR A 179 -9.77 -15.40 -11.28
C TYR A 179 -10.63 -14.90 -12.45
N ALA A 180 -10.30 -13.76 -13.05
CA ALA A 180 -10.98 -13.23 -14.23
C ALA A 180 -11.05 -14.26 -15.37
N ILE A 181 -9.91 -14.85 -15.74
CA ILE A 181 -9.83 -15.89 -16.77
C ILE A 181 -10.73 -17.08 -16.41
N LYS A 182 -10.72 -17.52 -15.16
CA LYS A 182 -11.51 -18.65 -14.65
C LYS A 182 -13.03 -18.43 -14.75
N ILE A 183 -13.50 -17.19 -14.65
CA ILE A 183 -14.94 -16.87 -14.63
C ILE A 183 -15.47 -16.26 -15.92
N ARG A 184 -14.61 -16.06 -16.93
CA ARG A 184 -14.95 -15.35 -18.18
C ARG A 184 -16.17 -15.92 -18.91
N SER A 185 -16.34 -17.24 -18.87
CA SER A 185 -17.48 -17.95 -19.50
C SER A 185 -18.73 -18.00 -18.63
N LYS A 186 -18.64 -17.64 -17.34
CA LYS A 186 -19.74 -17.75 -16.38
C LYS A 186 -20.52 -16.45 -16.19
N SER A 187 -19.82 -15.30 -16.23
CA SER A 187 -20.45 -13.99 -16.11
C SER A 187 -19.52 -12.91 -16.64
N GLN A 188 -19.98 -12.18 -17.66
CA GLN A 188 -19.24 -11.07 -18.26
C GLN A 188 -19.00 -9.94 -17.24
N ILE A 189 -19.94 -9.73 -16.33
CA ILE A 189 -19.88 -8.65 -15.34
C ILE A 189 -18.87 -9.00 -14.26
N ARG A 190 -18.90 -10.24 -13.74
CA ARG A 190 -17.89 -10.69 -12.77
C ARG A 190 -16.49 -10.72 -13.39
N PHE A 191 -16.38 -11.08 -14.67
CA PHE A 191 -15.14 -10.97 -15.42
C PHE A 191 -14.61 -9.52 -15.46
N LYS A 192 -15.43 -8.57 -15.92
CA LYS A 192 -15.07 -7.13 -15.97
C LYS A 192 -14.65 -6.61 -14.59
N ARG A 193 -15.38 -6.96 -13.52
CA ARG A 193 -15.00 -6.60 -12.15
C ARG A 193 -13.62 -7.13 -11.76
N SER A 194 -13.33 -8.39 -12.10
CA SER A 194 -12.07 -9.03 -11.73
C SER A 194 -10.89 -8.47 -12.53
N VAL A 195 -11.10 -8.11 -13.80
CA VAL A 195 -10.10 -7.40 -14.62
C VAL A 195 -9.81 -6.02 -14.04
N LEU A 196 -10.85 -5.24 -13.69
CA LEU A 196 -10.67 -3.93 -13.06
C LEU A 196 -9.97 -4.04 -11.70
N MET A 197 -10.25 -5.06 -10.89
CA MET A 197 -9.52 -5.34 -9.65
C MET A 197 -8.06 -5.69 -9.90
N GLY A 198 -7.76 -6.45 -10.96
CA GLY A 198 -6.39 -6.74 -11.39
C GLY A 198 -5.63 -5.47 -11.79
N LEU A 199 -6.26 -4.61 -12.61
CA LEU A 199 -5.70 -3.32 -13.00
C LEU A 199 -5.50 -2.40 -11.79
N ALA A 200 -6.48 -2.31 -10.89
CA ALA A 200 -6.35 -1.57 -9.64
C ALA A 200 -5.17 -2.11 -8.80
N GLY A 201 -5.04 -3.43 -8.72
CA GLY A 201 -3.91 -4.09 -8.07
C GLY A 201 -2.55 -3.72 -8.69
N ILE A 202 -2.45 -3.58 -10.01
CA ILE A 202 -1.21 -3.12 -10.67
C ILE A 202 -0.85 -1.71 -10.18
N PHE A 203 -1.79 -0.77 -10.23
CA PHE A 203 -1.55 0.59 -9.80
C PHE A 203 -1.22 0.67 -8.29
N LEU A 204 -1.91 -0.12 -7.47
CA LEU A 204 -1.58 -0.22 -6.04
C LEU A 204 -0.17 -0.76 -5.83
N ALA A 205 0.21 -1.79 -6.57
CA ALA A 205 1.53 -2.39 -6.48
C ALA A 205 2.63 -1.42 -6.89
N LEU A 206 2.43 -0.69 -7.99
CA LEU A 206 3.36 0.36 -8.44
C LEU A 206 3.46 1.47 -7.39
N GLY A 207 2.34 1.95 -6.84
CA GLY A 207 2.33 2.97 -5.78
C GLY A 207 3.18 2.54 -4.58
N TYR A 208 2.97 1.32 -4.06
CA TYR A 208 3.79 0.81 -2.95
C TYR A 208 5.27 0.64 -3.33
N LEU A 209 5.58 0.10 -4.51
CA LEU A 209 6.97 -0.10 -4.93
C LEU A 209 7.73 1.21 -5.02
N PHE A 210 7.10 2.26 -5.55
CA PHE A 210 7.72 3.56 -5.68
C PHE A 210 7.89 4.29 -4.35
N GLU A 211 6.96 4.15 -3.40
CA GLU A 211 7.17 4.66 -2.04
C GLU A 211 8.29 3.92 -1.30
N LEU A 212 8.44 2.60 -1.54
CA LEU A 212 9.46 1.78 -0.87
C LEU A 212 10.88 2.00 -1.37
N VAL A 213 11.06 2.49 -2.60
CA VAL A 213 12.38 2.71 -3.20
C VAL A 213 12.98 4.06 -2.78
N GLY A 214 12.17 5.00 -2.32
CA GLY A 214 12.61 6.36 -1.97
C GLY A 214 12.95 7.16 -3.22
N LEU A 215 11.97 7.91 -3.74
CA LEU A 215 12.10 8.62 -5.02
C LEU A 215 12.11 10.14 -4.82
N PRO A 216 12.83 10.89 -5.69
CA PRO A 216 12.82 12.34 -5.66
C PRO A 216 11.40 12.93 -5.62
N PRO A 217 11.18 14.09 -4.94
CA PRO A 217 9.85 14.63 -4.65
C PRO A 217 8.92 14.78 -5.87
N TYR A 218 9.44 15.20 -7.02
CA TYR A 218 8.67 15.34 -8.26
C TYR A 218 8.19 13.99 -8.83
N ILE A 219 8.99 12.93 -8.70
CA ILE A 219 8.60 11.57 -9.10
C ILE A 219 7.59 11.01 -8.09
N SER A 220 7.81 11.27 -6.79
CA SER A 220 6.90 10.86 -5.71
C SER A 220 5.47 11.39 -5.93
N ALA A 221 5.30 12.65 -6.36
CA ALA A 221 3.98 13.20 -6.66
C ALA A 221 3.24 12.44 -7.80
N ILE A 222 3.97 12.05 -8.85
CA ILE A 222 3.40 11.28 -9.98
C ILE A 222 3.08 9.85 -9.54
N THR A 223 3.98 9.20 -8.81
CA THR A 223 3.79 7.80 -8.38
C THR A 223 2.68 7.66 -7.35
N ARG A 224 2.46 8.67 -6.50
CA ARG A 224 1.32 8.72 -5.56
C ARG A 224 -0.03 8.77 -6.26
N SER A 225 -0.08 9.31 -7.48
CA SER A 225 -1.30 9.30 -8.29
C SER A 225 -1.73 7.87 -8.65
N PHE A 226 -0.84 6.88 -8.59
CA PHE A 226 -1.23 5.48 -8.79
C PHE A 226 -2.13 4.94 -7.66
N PHE A 227 -1.98 5.42 -6.42
CA PHE A 227 -2.91 5.04 -5.37
C PHE A 227 -4.32 5.58 -5.66
N LEU A 228 -4.41 6.84 -6.11
CA LEU A 228 -5.68 7.45 -6.53
C LEU A 228 -6.35 6.67 -7.67
N VAL A 229 -5.58 6.35 -8.73
CA VAL A 229 -6.08 5.57 -9.87
C VAL A 229 -6.55 4.18 -9.41
N SER A 230 -5.79 3.53 -8.54
CA SER A 230 -6.17 2.26 -7.92
C SER A 230 -7.49 2.37 -7.15
N GLY A 231 -7.64 3.39 -6.30
CA GLY A 231 -8.87 3.66 -5.56
C GLY A 231 -10.09 3.84 -6.47
N ILE A 232 -9.95 4.62 -7.55
CA ILE A 232 -11.03 4.83 -8.53
C ILE A 232 -11.43 3.50 -9.19
N LEU A 233 -10.46 2.71 -9.63
CA LEU A 233 -10.70 1.42 -10.28
C LEU A 233 -11.35 0.41 -9.32
N PHE A 234 -10.89 0.34 -8.06
CA PHE A 234 -11.52 -0.48 -7.03
C PHE A 234 -12.96 -0.03 -6.76
N TYR A 235 -13.20 1.28 -6.62
CA TYR A 235 -14.54 1.82 -6.43
C TYR A 235 -15.47 1.43 -7.59
N TRP A 236 -14.99 1.54 -8.83
CA TRP A 236 -15.75 1.15 -10.02
C TRP A 236 -16.05 -0.35 -10.05
N ALA A 237 -15.04 -1.18 -9.81
CA ALA A 237 -15.16 -2.62 -9.82
C ALA A 237 -16.15 -3.13 -8.76
N LEU A 238 -16.15 -2.53 -7.58
CA LEU A 238 -16.97 -3.00 -6.46
C LEU A 238 -18.39 -2.44 -6.47
N PHE A 239 -18.58 -1.20 -6.89
CA PHE A 239 -19.84 -0.49 -6.64
C PHE A 239 -20.58 0.03 -7.87
N LYS A 240 -19.87 0.28 -8.99
CA LYS A 240 -20.51 0.84 -10.19
C LYS A 240 -20.91 -0.23 -11.19
N LEU A 241 -20.07 -1.25 -11.41
CA LEU A 241 -20.47 -2.40 -12.21
C LEU A 241 -21.55 -3.17 -11.47
N LYS A 242 -22.79 -3.22 -11.98
CA LYS A 242 -23.91 -4.02 -11.45
C LYS A 242 -24.26 -5.13 -12.45
N GLU A 243 -24.81 -6.23 -11.94
CA GLU A 243 -25.46 -7.25 -12.79
C GLU A 243 -26.81 -6.65 -13.21
N ASP A 244 -27.03 -6.49 -14.52
CA ASP A 244 -28.33 -6.14 -15.12
C ASP A 244 -29.25 -7.36 -15.13
#